data_AF-A0A9D5FBR0-F1
#
_entry.id   AF-A0A9D5FBR0-F1
#
_cell.length_a   1.000
_cell.length_b   1.000
_cell.length_c   1.000
_cell.angle_alpha   90.00
_cell.angle_beta   90.00
_cell.angle_gamma   90.00
#
_symmetry.space_group_name_H-M   'P 1'
#
loop_
_entity.id
_entity.type
_entity.pdbx_description
1 polymer ?
#
loop_
_entity_poly.entity_id
_entity_poly.type
_entity_poly.pdbx_seq_one_letter_code
_entity_poly.pdbx_strand_id
1 'polypeptide(L)' 'MRHYEIIFLVHPDQSEQVGGMVERYTKLIEEDGGKIHRLEDWGRR' A
#
# COMPACT_ATOMS: atom_id res chain seq x y z
N MET A 1 -9.40 -17.04 4.59
CA MET A 1 -8.88 -15.68 4.90
C MET A 1 -9.94 -14.66 4.53
N ARG A 2 -9.92 -13.48 5.15
CA ARG A 2 -10.83 -12.37 4.78
C ARG A 2 -10.15 -11.52 3.71
N HIS A 3 -10.94 -10.97 2.79
CA HIS A 3 -10.47 -10.01 1.80
C HIS A 3 -10.78 -8.60 2.27
N TYR A 4 -9.83 -7.69 2.10
CA TYR A 4 -9.96 -6.28 2.48
C TYR A 4 -9.52 -5.40 1.31
N GLU A 5 -10.16 -4.23 1.20
CA GLU A 5 -9.71 -3.15 0.33
C GLU A 5 -9.25 -1.99 1.22
N ILE A 6 -8.03 -1.52 0.99
CA ILE A 6 -7.41 -0.45 1.76
C ILE A 6 -7.09 0.68 0.80
N ILE A 7 -7.60 1.86 1.10
CA ILE A 7 -7.34 3.10 0.36
C ILE A 7 -6.78 4.10 1.36
N PHE A 8 -5.66 4.73 1.03
CA PHE A 8 -5.09 5.79 1.84
C PHE A 8 -4.67 6.95 0.95
N LEU A 9 -4.82 8.16 1.48
CA LEU A 9 -4.45 9.41 0.83
C LEU A 9 -3.20 9.94 1.51
N VAL A 10 -2.24 10.39 0.71
CA VAL A 10 -0.95 10.89 1.19
C VAL A 10 -0.86 12.38 0.89
N HIS A 11 -0.32 13.15 1.83
CA HIS A 11 -0.08 14.58 1.63
C HIS A 11 0.86 14.78 0.42
N PRO A 12 0.61 15.74 -0.49
CA PRO A 12 1.38 15.90 -1.72
C PRO A 12 2.89 16.05 -1.49
N ASP A 13 3.30 16.71 -0.41
CA ASP A 13 4.72 16.89 -0.05
C ASP A 13 5.44 15.57 0.31
N GLN A 14 4.69 14.50 0.58
CA GLN A 14 5.22 13.17 0.92
C GLN A 14 5.14 12.19 -0.25
N SER A 15 4.84 12.65 -1.48
CA SER A 15 4.67 11.77 -2.66
C SER A 15 5.88 10.86 -2.89
N GLU A 16 7.10 11.35 -2.68
CA GLU A 16 8.33 10.54 -2.88
C GLU A 16 8.44 9.39 -1.86
N GLN A 17 7.75 9.48 -0.72
CA GLN A 17 7.77 8.47 0.34
C GLN A 17 6.78 7.32 0.09
N VAL A 18 5.82 7.51 -0.83
CA VAL A 18 4.73 6.55 -1.09
C VAL A 18 5.27 5.18 -1.48
N GLY A 19 6.27 5.13 -2.37
CA GLY A 19 6.86 3.87 -2.81
C GLY A 19 7.43 3.04 -1.65
N GLY A 20 8.20 3.68 -0.76
CA GLY A 20 8.76 3.02 0.42
C GLY A 20 7.72 2.68 1.51
N MET A 21 6.59 3.39 1.56
CA MET A 21 5.46 2.99 2.40
C MET A 21 4.79 1.71 1.88
N VAL A 22 4.52 1.67 0.58
CA VAL A 22 3.90 0.51 -0.10
C VAL A 22 4.75 -0.75 0.05
N GLU A 23 6.07 -0.64 -0.13
CA GLU A 23 6.99 -1.77 0.04
C GLU A 23 6.99 -2.31 1.48
N ARG A 24 7.04 -1.42 2.48
CA ARG A 24 6.98 -1.80 3.90
C ARG A 24 5.68 -2.51 4.27
N TYR A 25 4.54 -2.00 3.80
CA TYR A 25 3.24 -2.64 4.09
C TYR A 25 3.09 -3.97 3.38
N THR A 26 3.55 -4.06 2.12
CA THR A 26 3.58 -5.31 1.35
C THR A 26 4.36 -6.39 2.11
N LYS A 27 5.58 -6.05 2.55
CA LYS A 27 6.43 -6.95 3.32
C LYS A 27 5.77 -7.42 4.62
N LEU A 28 5.19 -6.50 5.38
CA LEU A 28 4.46 -6.83 6.62
C LEU A 28 3.31 -7.81 6.38
N ILE A 29 2.54 -7.62 5.31
CA ILE A 29 1.41 -8.49 4.96
C ILE A 29 1.90 -9.88 4.55
N GLU A 30 2.96 -9.96 3.74
CA GLU A 30 3.52 -11.24 3.27
C GLU A 30 4.19 -12.03 4.41
N GLU A 31 4.89 -11.35 5.32
CA GLU A 31 5.53 -11.97 6.50
C GLU A 31 4.49 -12.60 7.46
N ASP A 32 3.29 -12.01 7.56
CA ASP A 32 2.19 -12.54 8.37
C ASP A 32 1.34 -13.59 7.61
N GLY A 33 1.79 -14.04 6.44
CA GLY A 33 1.13 -15.07 5.63
C GLY A 33 -0.05 -14.58 4.79
N GLY A 34 -0.21 -13.26 4.66
CA GLY A 34 -1.20 -12.62 3.79
C GLY A 34 -0.79 -12.62 2.31
N LYS A 35 -1.75 -12.33 1.44
CA LYS A 35 -1.51 -12.19 -0.01
C LYS A 35 -2.14 -10.91 -0.53
N ILE A 36 -1.37 -10.14 -1.30
CA ILE A 36 -1.89 -8.99 -2.03
C ILE A 36 -2.43 -9.46 -3.39
N HIS A 37 -3.70 -9.17 -3.64
CA HIS A 37 -4.36 -9.50 -4.90
C HIS A 37 -4.30 -8.37 -5.93
N ARG A 38 -4.27 -7.12 -5.46
CA ARG A 38 -4.30 -5.92 -6.29
C ARG A 38 -3.59 -4.77 -5.57
N LEU A 39 -2.84 -3.99 -6.34
CA LEU A 39 -2.15 -2.79 -5.89
C LEU A 39 -2.28 -1.77 -7.01
N GLU A 40 -2.88 -0.62 -6.70
CA GLU A 40 -3.10 0.47 -7.65
C GLU A 40 -2.61 1.79 -7.02
N ASP A 41 -1.79 2.53 -7.75
CA ASP A 41 -1.39 3.89 -7.42
C ASP A 41 -2.17 4.87 -8.31
N TRP A 42 -2.99 5.72 -7.69
CA TRP A 42 -3.80 6.73 -8.38
C TRP A 42 -3.05 8.05 -8.61
N GLY A 43 -1.87 8.21 -8.03
CA GLY A 43 -1.04 9.40 -8.13
C GLY A 43 -1.67 10.65 -7.50
N ARG A 44 -1.23 11.83 -7.97
CA ARG A 44 -1.80 13.13 -7.55
C ARG A 44 -3.08 13.40 -8.35
N ARG A 45 -4.23 13.22 -7.71
CA ARG A 45 -5.57 13.50 -8.27
C ARG A 45 -6.45 14.22 -7.26
#